data_AF-Q4ST23-F1
#
_entry.id   AF-Q4ST23-F1
#
_cell.length_a   1.000
_cell.length_b   1.000
_cell.length_c   1.000
_cell.angle_alpha   90.00
_cell.angle_beta   90.00
_cell.angle_gamma   90.00
#
_symmetry.space_group_name_H-M   'P 1'
#
loop_
_entity.id
_entity.type
_entity.pdbx_description
1 polymer ?
#
loop_
_entity_poly.entity_id
_entity_poly.type
_entity_poly.pdbx_seq_one_letter_code
_entity_poly.pdbx_strand_id
1 'polypeptide(L)'
;SSQGSHTSKYFGSIDSSENDHARKQPAGGSSSAGGEGEEQFIKCVLQDPIWLLMANTDDKVMMTYQLPVRDMETVLREDREALRSMQKHQPRFTEDQKRELSQVHPWVRTGRLPRAINIS
;
A
#
# COMPACT_ATOMS: atom_id res chain seq x y z
N SER A 1 -35.10 -32.25 0.94
CA SER A 1 -33.67 -32.61 0.82
C SER A 1 -33.18 -32.11 -0.52
N SER A 2 -32.12 -31.35 -0.70
CA SER A 2 -31.01 -30.95 0.16
C SER A 2 -30.26 -29.82 -0.55
N GLN A 3 -29.69 -28.94 0.26
CA GLN A 3 -28.85 -27.78 -0.07
C GLN A 3 -27.80 -28.03 -1.17
N GLY A 4 -27.65 -27.03 -2.06
CA GLY A 4 -26.48 -26.87 -2.92
C GLY A 4 -25.94 -25.46 -2.74
N SER A 5 -25.02 -25.31 -1.78
CA SER A 5 -24.32 -24.07 -1.46
C SER A 5 -23.27 -23.74 -2.52
N HIS A 6 -23.49 -22.68 -3.30
CA HIS A 6 -22.44 -22.05 -4.11
C HIS A 6 -22.51 -20.53 -3.98
N THR A 7 -22.00 -19.99 -2.87
CA THR A 7 -21.61 -18.58 -2.81
C THR A 7 -20.10 -18.52 -3.01
N SER A 8 -19.68 -18.17 -4.24
CA SER A 8 -18.30 -17.82 -4.52
C SER A 8 -17.94 -16.58 -3.71
N LYS A 9 -17.07 -16.75 -2.72
CA LYS A 9 -16.61 -15.68 -1.85
C LYS A 9 -15.61 -14.78 -2.59
N TYR A 10 -15.99 -13.51 -2.65
CA TYR A 10 -15.16 -12.36 -2.28
C TYR A 10 -14.04 -11.93 -3.25
N PHE A 11 -14.42 -11.07 -4.20
CA PHE A 11 -13.62 -9.88 -4.54
C PHE A 11 -14.50 -8.66 -4.28
N GLY A 12 -14.00 -7.74 -3.47
CA GLY A 12 -14.77 -6.68 -2.82
C GLY A 12 -15.54 -5.80 -3.81
N SER A 13 -16.87 -5.91 -3.76
CA SER A 13 -17.73 -4.81 -4.15
C SER A 13 -17.53 -3.69 -3.14
N ILE A 14 -16.94 -2.61 -3.61
CA ILE A 14 -17.04 -1.28 -3.02
C ILE A 14 -18.52 -0.93 -3.03
N ASP A 15 -19.19 -1.13 -1.90
CA ASP A 15 -20.40 -0.40 -1.59
C ASP A 15 -20.51 -0.28 -0.06
N SER A 16 -20.20 0.91 0.44
CA SER A 16 -20.42 1.28 1.83
C SER A 16 -20.58 2.79 1.86
N SER A 17 -21.80 3.26 1.59
CA SER A 17 -22.54 4.14 2.50
C SER A 17 -23.94 4.40 1.93
N GLU A 18 -24.84 3.44 2.12
CA GLU A 18 -26.27 3.73 2.13
C GLU A 18 -26.58 4.28 3.52
N ASN A 19 -26.55 5.61 3.67
CA ASN A 19 -26.99 6.26 4.90
C ASN A 19 -28.51 6.31 4.91
N ASP A 20 -29.10 5.32 5.60
CA ASP A 20 -30.53 5.22 5.89
C ASP A 20 -30.95 6.39 6.79
N HIS A 21 -31.53 7.42 6.18
CA HIS A 21 -32.25 8.49 6.87
C HIS A 21 -33.73 8.44 6.51
N ALA A 22 -34.33 7.25 6.62
CA ALA A 22 -35.76 7.18 6.87
C ALA A 22 -36.03 7.32 8.37
N ARG A 23 -36.91 8.27 8.70
CA ARG A 23 -37.78 8.34 9.90
C ARG A 23 -37.32 9.29 11.01
N LYS A 24 -37.87 10.51 11.00
CA LYS A 24 -39.09 10.89 11.75
C LYS A 24 -39.37 12.38 11.57
N GLN A 25 -40.47 12.72 10.90
CA GLN A 25 -41.18 13.95 11.26
C GLN A 25 -41.75 13.79 12.68
N PRO A 26 -41.75 14.88 13.46
CA PRO A 26 -42.94 15.26 14.18
C PRO A 26 -43.36 16.70 13.87
N ALA A 27 -44.68 16.87 13.87
CA ALA A 27 -45.40 18.06 13.51
C ALA A 27 -45.23 19.23 14.50
N GLY A 28 -45.32 20.44 13.96
CA GLY A 28 -45.98 21.59 14.59
C GLY A 28 -45.11 22.57 15.35
N GLY A 29 -45.13 23.83 14.91
CA GLY A 29 -45.02 24.98 15.81
C GLY A 29 -43.96 26.04 15.52
N SER A 30 -44.37 27.02 14.71
CA SER A 30 -44.04 28.46 14.86
C SER A 30 -42.62 29.01 14.59
N SER A 31 -42.62 29.90 13.59
CA SER A 31 -41.98 31.22 13.55
C SER A 31 -40.44 31.37 13.51
N SER A 32 -40.05 31.95 12.36
CA SER A 32 -39.17 33.12 12.19
C SER A 32 -37.63 32.96 12.17
N ALA A 33 -37.11 33.33 11.00
CA ALA A 33 -35.93 34.16 10.76
C ALA A 33 -34.54 33.49 10.80
N GLY A 34 -34.05 33.24 9.57
CA GLY A 34 -32.71 33.54 9.07
C GLY A 34 -31.54 33.57 10.04
N GLY A 35 -30.62 32.63 9.86
CA GLY A 35 -29.30 32.62 10.50
C GLY A 35 -28.51 31.37 10.11
N GLU A 36 -28.02 31.36 8.88
CA GLU A 36 -26.73 30.78 8.45
C GLU A 36 -26.25 29.55 9.23
N GLY A 37 -26.94 28.42 9.01
CA GLY A 37 -26.35 27.10 9.25
C GLY A 37 -25.40 26.82 8.10
N GLU A 38 -24.17 27.33 8.18
CA GLU A 38 -23.07 26.86 7.34
C GLU A 38 -22.84 25.38 7.64
N GLU A 39 -23.55 24.52 6.90
CA GLU A 39 -23.16 23.15 6.71
C GLU A 39 -21.71 23.19 6.23
N GLN A 40 -20.77 22.95 7.14
CA GLN A 40 -19.36 22.78 6.81
C GLN A 40 -19.27 21.49 6.00
N PHE A 41 -19.58 21.59 4.71
CA PHE A 41 -19.36 20.53 3.74
C PHE A 41 -17.88 20.16 3.86
N ILE A 42 -17.58 18.96 4.35
CA ILE A 42 -16.25 18.38 4.20
C ILE A 42 -16.06 18.21 2.70
N LYS A 43 -15.46 19.21 2.06
CA LYS A 43 -15.19 19.24 0.64
C LYS A 43 -14.17 18.14 0.36
N CYS A 44 -14.65 16.99 -0.12
CA CYS A 44 -13.81 15.94 -0.63
C CYS A 44 -13.10 16.48 -1.89
N VAL A 45 -11.86 16.93 -1.73
CA VAL A 45 -11.00 17.30 -2.87
C VAL A 45 -10.22 16.06 -3.25
N LEU A 46 -10.32 15.65 -4.51
CA LEU A 46 -9.46 14.60 -5.05
C LEU A 46 -8.02 15.11 -5.03
N GLN A 47 -7.18 14.42 -4.25
CA GLN A 47 -5.77 14.72 -4.10
C GLN A 47 -4.95 13.84 -5.04
N ASP A 48 -3.81 14.35 -5.47
CA ASP A 48 -2.82 13.56 -6.20
C ASP A 48 -2.34 12.36 -5.37
N PRO A 49 -1.93 11.26 -6.03
CA PRO A 49 -1.26 10.14 -5.38
C PRO A 49 -0.15 10.57 -4.42
N ILE A 50 -0.02 9.90 -3.28
CA ILE A 50 0.91 10.27 -2.19
C ILE A 50 2.35 10.50 -2.67
N TRP A 51 2.84 9.69 -3.61
CA TRP A 51 4.20 9.82 -4.13
C TRP A 51 4.43 11.14 -4.89
N LEU A 52 3.41 11.70 -5.56
CA LEU A 52 3.48 13.02 -6.20
C LEU A 52 3.51 14.15 -5.17
N LEU A 53 2.80 13.98 -4.05
CA LEU A 53 2.79 14.94 -2.95
C LEU A 53 4.12 14.97 -2.17
N MET A 54 4.75 13.81 -2.03
CA MET A 54 6.00 13.65 -1.28
C MET A 54 7.25 13.96 -2.10
N ALA A 55 7.18 13.79 -3.42
CA ALA A 55 8.28 14.05 -4.33
C ALA A 55 8.32 15.53 -4.76
N ASN A 56 9.51 15.98 -5.19
CA ASN A 56 9.61 17.22 -5.94
C ASN A 56 9.29 16.93 -7.43
N THR A 57 8.22 17.52 -7.94
CA THR A 57 7.71 17.34 -9.31
C THR A 57 7.77 18.63 -10.14
N ASP A 58 8.58 19.60 -9.72
CA ASP A 58 8.83 20.82 -10.51
C ASP A 58 9.30 20.47 -11.93
N ASP A 59 8.91 21.28 -12.93
CA ASP A 59 9.26 21.07 -14.34
C ASP A 59 10.77 20.82 -14.55
N LYS A 60 11.61 21.54 -13.80
CA LYS A 60 13.06 21.35 -13.87
C LYS A 60 13.49 19.94 -13.46
N VAL A 61 12.93 19.39 -12.39
CA VAL A 61 13.23 18.03 -11.90
C VAL A 61 12.69 17.00 -12.90
N MET A 62 11.45 17.18 -13.35
CA MET A 62 10.82 16.28 -14.33
C MET A 62 11.59 16.20 -15.66
N MET A 63 12.28 17.29 -16.05
CA MET A 63 12.98 17.35 -17.34
C MET A 63 14.48 17.10 -17.26
N THR A 64 15.14 17.39 -16.14
CA THR A 64 16.63 17.42 -16.09
C THR A 64 17.25 16.68 -14.90
N TYR A 65 16.45 15.99 -14.08
CA TYR A 65 17.00 15.25 -12.95
C TYR A 65 17.93 14.12 -13.41
N GLN A 66 19.12 14.09 -12.83
CA GLN A 66 20.10 13.04 -13.02
C GLN A 66 20.48 12.47 -11.66
N LEU A 67 20.58 11.14 -11.56
CA LEU A 67 21.10 10.51 -10.36
C LEU A 67 22.60 10.79 -10.26
N PRO A 68 23.09 11.26 -9.08
CA PRO A 68 24.51 11.51 -8.90
C PRO A 68 25.29 10.19 -8.97
N VAL A 69 26.50 10.24 -9.53
CA VAL A 69 27.44 9.12 -9.49
C VAL A 69 27.84 8.87 -8.04
N ARG A 70 27.78 7.62 -7.61
CA ARG A 70 28.14 7.19 -6.25
C ARG A 70 29.31 6.21 -6.31
N ASP A 71 30.17 6.29 -5.30
CA ASP A 71 31.25 5.32 -5.12
C ASP A 71 30.69 3.98 -4.64
N MET A 72 31.06 2.90 -5.32
CA MET A 72 30.50 1.57 -5.07
C MET A 72 30.82 1.06 -3.65
N GLU A 73 32.04 1.28 -3.16
CA GLU A 73 32.45 0.75 -1.86
C GLU A 73 31.73 1.47 -0.71
N THR A 74 31.55 2.78 -0.82
CA THR A 74 30.81 3.57 0.17
C THR A 74 29.35 3.11 0.29
N VAL A 75 28.64 2.96 -0.82
CA VAL A 75 27.24 2.51 -0.84
C VAL A 75 27.12 1.10 -0.26
N LEU A 76 28.00 0.18 -0.68
CA LEU A 76 27.99 -1.19 -0.14
C LEU A 76 28.29 -1.25 1.35
N ARG A 77 29.13 -0.36 1.88
CA ARG A 77 29.39 -0.27 3.33
C ARG A 77 28.14 0.18 4.09
N GLU A 78 27.46 1.22 3.61
CA GLU A 78 26.22 1.74 4.20
C GLU A 78 25.11 0.67 4.20
N ASP A 79 24.92 -0.02 3.08
CA ASP A 79 23.95 -1.11 2.97
C ASP A 79 24.27 -2.26 3.92
N ARG A 80 25.55 -2.60 4.13
CA ARG A 80 25.95 -3.64 5.09
C ARG A 80 25.64 -3.25 6.53
N GLU A 81 25.68 -1.98 6.87
CA GLU A 81 25.28 -1.49 8.19
C GLU A 81 23.76 -1.56 8.37
N ALA A 82 23.00 -1.12 7.36
CA ALA A 82 21.54 -1.25 7.36
C ALA A 82 21.09 -2.72 7.45
N LEU A 83 21.74 -3.64 6.72
CA LEU A 83 21.43 -5.06 6.77
C LEU A 83 21.62 -5.70 8.17
N ARG A 84 22.54 -5.18 9.00
CA ARG A 84 22.70 -5.67 10.38
C ARG A 84 21.45 -5.38 11.22
N SER A 85 20.82 -4.22 11.04
CA SER A 85 19.59 -3.88 11.78
C SER A 85 18.39 -4.69 11.27
N MET A 86 18.36 -4.99 9.97
CA MET A 86 17.28 -5.75 9.33
C MET A 86 17.43 -7.28 9.48
N GLN A 87 18.57 -7.78 9.97
CA GLN A 87 18.85 -9.22 10.04
C GLN A 87 17.77 -10.01 10.78
N LYS A 88 17.21 -9.45 11.87
CA LYS A 88 16.15 -10.12 12.65
C LYS A 88 14.80 -10.15 11.93
N HIS A 89 14.59 -9.23 11.00
CA HIS A 89 13.37 -9.08 10.21
C HIS A 89 13.42 -9.87 8.89
N GLN A 90 14.52 -10.57 8.61
CA GLN A 90 14.63 -11.44 7.45
C GLN A 90 13.58 -12.57 7.51
N PRO A 91 12.98 -12.96 6.37
CA PRO A 91 12.02 -14.05 6.32
C PRO A 91 12.59 -15.34 6.90
N ARG A 92 11.85 -15.95 7.83
CA ARG A 92 12.18 -17.26 8.40
C ARG A 92 11.24 -18.29 7.82
N PHE A 93 11.80 -19.27 7.13
CA PHE A 93 11.03 -20.33 6.51
C PHE A 93 11.00 -21.59 7.37
N THR A 94 9.86 -22.26 7.41
CA THR A 94 9.74 -23.63 7.94
C THR A 94 10.42 -24.63 7.01
N GLU A 95 10.65 -25.86 7.47
CA GLU A 95 11.30 -26.89 6.64
C GLU A 95 10.49 -27.25 5.40
N ASP A 96 9.16 -27.28 5.50
CA ASP A 96 8.28 -27.52 4.35
C ASP A 96 8.40 -26.39 3.31
N GLN A 97 8.41 -25.14 3.76
CA GLN A 97 8.58 -23.98 2.87
C GLN A 97 9.97 -23.98 2.20
N LYS A 98 11.02 -24.35 2.94
CA LYS A 98 12.36 -24.50 2.34
C LYS A 98 12.39 -25.60 1.28
N ARG A 99 11.69 -26.72 1.51
CA ARG A 99 11.57 -27.81 0.52
C ARG A 99 10.86 -27.31 -0.74
N GLU A 100 9.76 -26.59 -0.61
CA GLU A 100 9.04 -26.00 -1.74
C GLU A 100 9.90 -24.98 -2.49
N LEU A 101 10.51 -24.03 -1.77
CA LEU A 101 11.39 -23.02 -2.37
C LEU A 101 12.59 -23.63 -3.08
N SER A 102 13.16 -24.72 -2.56
CA SER A 102 14.31 -25.36 -3.18
C SER A 102 14.02 -25.99 -4.55
N GLN A 103 12.75 -26.31 -4.85
CA GLN A 103 12.33 -26.87 -6.14
C GLN A 103 12.36 -25.80 -7.25
N VAL A 104 12.02 -24.56 -6.92
CA VAL A 104 12.00 -23.42 -7.86
C VAL A 104 13.26 -22.55 -7.78
N HIS A 105 13.92 -22.52 -6.63
CA HIS A 105 15.06 -21.67 -6.31
C HIS A 105 16.19 -22.51 -5.70
N PRO A 106 17.01 -23.18 -6.53
CA PRO A 106 18.06 -24.08 -6.06
C PRO A 106 19.09 -23.43 -5.11
N TRP A 107 19.23 -22.11 -5.19
CA TRP A 107 20.13 -21.33 -4.35
C TRP A 107 19.72 -21.31 -2.87
N VAL A 108 18.44 -21.48 -2.55
CA VAL A 108 17.92 -21.55 -1.17
C VAL A 108 18.48 -22.77 -0.43
N ARG A 109 18.61 -23.91 -1.12
CA ARG A 109 19.19 -25.13 -0.55
C ARG A 109 20.71 -25.13 -0.57
N THR A 110 21.31 -24.57 -1.63
CA THR A 110 22.77 -24.63 -1.85
C THR A 110 23.53 -23.51 -1.15
N GLY A 111 22.84 -22.47 -0.63
CA GLY A 111 23.47 -21.32 0.01
C GLY A 111 24.29 -20.45 -0.95
N ARG A 112 24.03 -20.57 -2.26
CA ARG A 112 24.74 -19.82 -3.31
C ARG A 112 23.96 -18.56 -3.70
N LEU A 113 24.59 -17.70 -4.51
CA LEU A 113 23.88 -16.58 -5.12
C LEU A 113 22.92 -17.07 -6.22
N PRO A 114 21.71 -16.49 -6.31
CA PRO A 114 20.82 -16.67 -7.46
C PRO A 114 21.53 -16.36 -8.78
N ARG A 115 21.29 -17.19 -9.81
CA ARG A 115 21.89 -17.01 -11.14
C ARG A 115 21.58 -15.63 -11.76
N ALA A 116 20.40 -15.08 -11.48
CA ALA A 116 19.98 -13.78 -12.00
C ALA A 116 20.81 -12.60 -11.45
N ILE A 117 21.43 -12.75 -10.28
CA ILE A 117 22.24 -11.69 -9.66
C ILE A 117 23.75 -11.97 -9.73
N ASN A 118 24.15 -13.22 -9.97
CA ASN A 118 25.55 -13.59 -10.15
C ASN A 118 25.98 -13.33 -11.60
N ILE A 119 25.97 -12.05 -11.98
CA ILE A 119 26.41 -11.54 -13.27
C ILE A 119 27.73 -10.77 -13.08
N SER A 120 28.63 -10.89 -14.06
CA SER A 120 29.96 -10.27 -14.07
C SER A 120 29.94 -8.90 -14.73
#